data_AF-A0AA51R9W3-F1
#
_entry.id   AF-A0AA51R9W3-F1
#
_cell.length_a   1.000
_cell.length_b   1.000
_cell.length_c   1.000
_cell.angle_alpha   90.00
_cell.angle_beta   90.00
_cell.angle_gamma   90.00
#
_symmetry.space_group_name_H-M   'P 1'
#
loop_
_entity.id
_entity.type
_entity.pdbx_description
1 polymer ?
#
loop_
_entity_poly.entity_id
_entity_poly.type
_entity_poly.pdbx_seq_one_letter_code
_entity_poly.pdbx_strand_id
1 'polypeptide(L)'
;MKKALYIIVGLGIISLIVYAVLGGFKTVEISVNEKPQVHIAGTFFSGKIGSDTLQSLFMQSKKLVETEETASSIAIVYFGEADTKSGKVENFIGVVVGDDPIHKMPENWEIKSFSSKQSIKGCIEANVLAMPTPDDMLEDLRSHASERNIQTDSVFIEYYPGPNQLCVELLTTE
;
A
#
# COMPACT_ATOMS: atom_id res chain seq x y z
N MET A 1 -45.35 -8.77 10.64
CA MET A 1 -44.65 -8.00 9.58
C MET A 1 -44.02 -6.71 10.09
N LYS A 2 -44.77 -5.77 10.69
CA LYS A 2 -44.20 -4.49 11.20
C LYS A 2 -43.07 -4.64 12.22
N LYS A 3 -43.17 -5.59 13.15
CA LYS A 3 -42.11 -5.90 14.13
C LYS A 3 -40.80 -6.38 13.47
N ALA A 4 -40.90 -7.22 12.44
CA ALA A 4 -39.73 -7.68 11.66
C ALA A 4 -39.12 -6.52 10.86
N LEU A 5 -39.96 -5.62 10.32
CA LEU A 5 -39.48 -4.42 9.62
C LEU A 5 -38.67 -3.50 10.56
N TYR A 6 -39.15 -3.23 11.79
CA TYR A 6 -38.38 -2.43 12.74
C TYR A 6 -37.05 -3.08 13.14
N ILE A 7 -37.01 -4.41 13.26
CA ILE A 7 -35.77 -5.14 13.54
C ILE A 7 -34.78 -5.02 12.37
N ILE A 8 -35.24 -5.21 11.13
CA ILE A 8 -34.40 -5.09 9.92
C ILE A 8 -33.88 -3.66 9.77
N VAL A 9 -34.74 -2.66 9.95
CA VAL A 9 -34.34 -1.25 9.88
C VAL A 9 -33.35 -0.91 10.99
N GLY A 10 -33.58 -1.40 12.21
CA GLY A 10 -32.65 -1.23 13.33
C GLY A 10 -31.27 -1.84 13.04
N LEU A 11 -31.22 -3.08 12.54
CA LEU A 11 -29.98 -3.73 12.11
C LEU A 11 -29.28 -2.95 11.00
N GLY A 12 -30.03 -2.49 9.99
CA GLY A 12 -29.47 -1.69 8.90
C GLY A 12 -28.84 -0.38 9.38
N ILE A 13 -29.49 0.33 10.30
CA ILE A 13 -28.95 1.56 10.89
C ILE A 13 -27.67 1.26 11.68
N ILE A 14 -27.67 0.19 12.50
CA ILE A 14 -26.48 -0.21 13.26
C ILE A 14 -25.33 -0.56 12.31
N SER A 15 -25.56 -1.35 11.27
CA SER A 15 -24.54 -1.69 10.26
C SER A 15 -23.98 -0.45 9.57
N LEU A 16 -24.82 0.52 9.22
CA LEU A 16 -24.38 1.75 8.56
C LEU A 16 -23.55 2.63 9.51
N ILE A 17 -23.91 2.70 10.79
CA ILE A 17 -23.11 3.38 11.81
C ILE A 17 -21.75 2.69 11.96
N VAL A 18 -21.72 1.36 12.05
CA VAL A 18 -20.47 0.60 12.14
C VAL A 18 -19.59 0.88 10.92
N TYR A 19 -20.14 0.81 9.71
CA TYR A 19 -19.41 1.11 8.47
C TYR A 19 -18.84 2.54 8.46
N ALA A 20 -19.61 3.53 8.89
CA ALA A 20 -19.15 4.91 9.02
C ALA A 20 -17.99 5.06 10.02
N VAL A 21 -18.10 4.42 11.19
CA VAL A 21 -17.06 4.43 12.24
C VAL A 21 -15.78 3.76 11.77
N LEU A 22 -15.88 2.70 10.97
CA LEU A 22 -14.71 2.04 10.35
C LEU A 22 -14.05 2.88 9.24
N GLY A 23 -14.67 3.99 8.83
CA GLY A 23 -14.17 4.85 7.76
C GLY A 23 -14.59 4.41 6.37
N GLY A 24 -15.64 3.59 6.22
CA GLY A 24 -16.07 3.09 4.92
C GLY A 24 -16.55 4.14 3.92
N PHE A 25 -16.87 5.35 4.40
CA PHE A 25 -17.19 6.49 3.52
C PHE A 25 -15.99 7.38 3.21
N LYS A 26 -14.79 7.07 3.72
CA LYS A 26 -13.58 7.83 3.39
C LYS A 26 -13.16 7.50 1.96
N THR A 27 -12.71 8.52 1.25
CA THR A 27 -12.23 8.42 -0.13
C THR A 27 -10.71 8.41 -0.16
N VAL A 28 -10.14 7.79 -1.19
CA VAL A 28 -8.70 7.87 -1.45
C VAL A 28 -8.34 9.31 -1.84
N GLU A 29 -7.39 9.90 -1.12
CA GLU A 29 -6.80 11.19 -1.46
C GLU A 29 -5.72 10.96 -2.52
N ILE A 30 -5.99 11.41 -3.75
CA ILE A 30 -5.05 11.27 -4.88
C ILE A 30 -4.27 12.58 -5.07
N SER A 31 -2.94 12.47 -5.09
CA SER A 31 -2.02 13.54 -5.43
C SER A 31 -1.08 13.15 -6.57
N VAL A 32 -0.57 14.17 -7.28
CA VAL A 32 0.48 14.01 -8.29
C VAL A 32 1.76 14.62 -7.74
N ASN A 33 2.82 13.83 -7.65
CA ASN A 33 4.11 14.27 -7.12
C ASN A 33 5.11 14.46 -8.27
N GLU A 34 5.80 15.58 -8.27
CA GLU A 34 6.90 15.87 -9.21
C GLU A 34 8.21 15.34 -8.63
N LYS A 35 8.98 14.61 -9.44
CA LYS A 35 10.28 14.04 -9.10
C LYS A 35 10.29 13.29 -7.76
N PRO A 36 9.36 12.35 -7.53
CA PRO A 36 9.38 11.53 -6.34
C PRO A 36 10.71 10.77 -6.24
N GLN A 37 11.24 10.69 -5.02
CA GLN A 37 12.39 9.86 -4.68
C GLN A 37 12.13 9.20 -3.33
N VAL A 38 12.30 7.89 -3.27
CA VAL A 38 12.18 7.12 -2.03
C VAL A 38 13.35 6.16 -1.90
N HIS A 39 13.90 6.06 -0.69
CA HIS A 39 14.92 5.09 -0.33
C HIS A 39 14.27 3.99 0.51
N ILE A 40 14.49 2.74 0.09
CA ILE A 40 13.93 1.57 0.74
C ILE A 40 15.08 0.65 1.14
N ALA A 41 15.19 0.38 2.43
CA ALA A 41 16.04 -0.68 2.95
C ALA A 41 15.22 -1.97 2.99
N GLY A 42 15.61 -2.97 2.20
CA GLY A 42 14.78 -4.16 2.01
C GLY A 42 15.49 -5.29 1.29
N THR A 43 14.73 -6.30 0.88
CA THR A 43 15.24 -7.46 0.15
C THR A 43 14.30 -7.85 -0.99
N PHE A 44 14.84 -8.54 -1.99
CA PHE A 44 14.05 -9.06 -3.09
C PHE A 44 13.26 -10.29 -2.69
N PHE A 45 12.04 -10.36 -3.20
CA PHE A 45 11.14 -11.49 -3.05
C PHE A 45 10.57 -11.87 -4.42
N SER A 46 10.64 -13.15 -4.77
CA SER A 46 9.96 -13.72 -5.93
C SER A 46 9.17 -14.94 -5.49
N GLY A 47 7.85 -14.86 -5.59
CA GLY A 47 6.97 -15.89 -5.03
C GLY A 47 5.51 -15.49 -5.07
N LYS A 48 4.65 -16.33 -4.47
CA LYS A 48 3.20 -16.08 -4.47
C LYS A 48 2.82 -14.99 -3.49
N ILE A 49 1.84 -14.17 -3.87
CA ILE A 49 1.11 -13.30 -2.94
C ILE A 49 0.51 -14.18 -1.83
N GLY A 50 0.61 -13.72 -0.58
CA GLY A 50 0.10 -14.44 0.59
C GLY A 50 0.94 -15.64 1.04
N SER A 51 2.15 -15.83 0.51
CA SER A 51 3.07 -16.85 1.03
C SER A 51 3.60 -16.51 2.43
N ASP A 52 3.87 -17.54 3.23
CA ASP A 52 4.46 -17.38 4.57
C ASP A 52 5.77 -16.60 4.56
N THR A 53 6.56 -16.73 3.48
CA THR A 53 7.81 -15.97 3.29
C THR A 53 7.54 -14.48 3.15
N LEU A 54 6.58 -14.08 2.29
CA LEU A 54 6.21 -12.68 2.15
C LEU A 54 5.63 -12.11 3.45
N GLN A 55 4.79 -12.90 4.14
CA GLN A 55 4.26 -12.51 5.44
C GLN A 55 5.38 -12.33 6.49
N SER A 56 6.37 -13.21 6.49
CA SER A 56 7.52 -13.12 7.40
C SER A 56 8.36 -11.87 7.14
N LEU A 57 8.58 -11.53 5.86
CA LEU A 57 9.27 -10.30 5.47
C LEU A 57 8.47 -9.07 5.87
N PHE A 58 7.15 -9.06 5.67
CA PHE A 58 6.27 -7.99 6.14
C PHE A 58 6.35 -7.80 7.65
N MET A 59 6.30 -8.88 8.43
CA MET A 59 6.41 -8.82 9.89
C MET A 59 7.79 -8.37 10.36
N GLN A 60 8.86 -8.72 9.62
CA GLN A 60 10.21 -8.23 9.88
C GLN A 60 10.30 -6.71 9.63
N SER A 61 9.77 -6.21 8.51
CA SER A 61 9.68 -4.78 8.22
C SER A 61 8.86 -4.03 9.26
N LYS A 62 7.71 -4.59 9.66
CA LYS A 62 6.87 -4.02 10.72
C LYS A 62 7.64 -3.85 12.02
N LYS A 63 8.34 -4.90 12.46
CA LYS A 63 9.16 -4.83 13.68
C LYS A 63 10.22 -3.74 13.55
N LEU A 64 10.82 -3.57 12.38
CA LEU A 64 11.85 -2.57 12.16
C LEU A 64 11.29 -1.14 12.29
N VAL A 65 10.14 -0.86 11.67
CA VAL A 65 9.41 0.43 11.84
C VAL A 65 9.05 0.69 13.30
N GLU A 66 8.70 -0.33 14.07
CA GLU A 66 8.37 -0.20 15.50
C GLU A 66 9.60 0.05 16.39
N THR A 67 10.82 -0.31 15.93
CA THR A 67 12.03 -0.29 16.77
C THR A 67 13.12 0.69 16.33
N GLU A 68 13.14 1.11 15.07
CA GLU A 68 14.16 2.00 14.50
C GLU A 68 13.52 3.33 14.08
N GLU A 69 13.99 4.42 14.67
CA GLU A 69 13.46 5.77 14.39
C GLU A 69 13.66 6.21 12.93
N THR A 70 14.69 5.68 12.26
CA THR A 70 14.98 5.99 10.85
C THR A 70 14.10 5.21 9.86
N ALA A 71 13.33 4.23 10.31
CA ALA A 71 12.40 3.45 9.49
C ALA A 71 10.98 4.02 9.62
N SER A 72 10.50 4.72 8.58
CA SER A 72 9.27 5.52 8.66
C SER A 72 7.99 4.78 8.25
N SER A 73 8.09 3.76 7.39
CA SER A 73 6.94 3.03 6.84
C SER A 73 7.39 1.70 6.26
N ILE A 74 6.52 0.69 6.25
CA ILE A 74 6.75 -0.51 5.44
C ILE A 74 6.52 -0.13 3.98
N ALA A 75 7.40 -0.61 3.08
CA ALA A 75 7.23 -0.45 1.64
C ALA A 75 7.34 -1.79 0.91
N ILE A 76 6.50 -1.96 -0.11
CA ILE A 76 6.56 -3.07 -1.06
C ILE A 76 6.57 -2.47 -2.46
N VAL A 77 7.69 -2.59 -3.17
CA VAL A 77 7.79 -2.22 -4.58
C VAL A 77 7.46 -3.43 -5.42
N TYR A 78 6.51 -3.30 -6.33
CA TYR A 78 6.14 -4.33 -7.29
C TYR A 78 6.74 -3.99 -8.63
N PHE A 79 7.39 -4.96 -9.28
CA PHE A 79 7.96 -4.81 -10.63
C PHE A 79 6.97 -5.23 -11.72
N GLY A 80 5.68 -4.98 -11.49
CA GLY A 80 4.56 -5.41 -12.32
C GLY A 80 3.49 -6.15 -11.53
N GLU A 81 2.43 -6.55 -12.22
CA GLU A 81 1.33 -7.32 -11.63
C GLU A 81 1.72 -8.79 -11.40
N ALA A 82 0.95 -9.45 -10.54
CA ALA A 82 1.08 -10.88 -10.34
C ALA A 82 0.83 -11.65 -11.66
N ASP A 83 1.65 -12.66 -11.91
CA ASP A 83 1.42 -13.58 -13.01
C ASP A 83 0.05 -14.24 -12.87
N THR A 84 -0.82 -14.02 -13.85
CA THR A 84 -2.24 -14.45 -13.83
C THR A 84 -2.45 -15.96 -13.67
N LYS A 85 -1.44 -16.78 -14.01
CA LYS A 85 -1.53 -18.25 -13.92
C LYS A 85 -0.99 -18.79 -12.60
N SER A 86 0.12 -18.24 -12.12
CA SER A 86 0.86 -18.76 -10.97
C SER A 86 0.63 -17.95 -9.70
N GLY A 87 0.10 -16.73 -9.81
CA GLY A 87 -0.07 -15.77 -8.72
C GLY A 87 1.25 -15.26 -8.15
N LYS A 88 2.34 -15.39 -8.91
CA LYS A 88 3.68 -14.98 -8.50
C LYS A 88 3.91 -13.51 -8.79
N VAL A 89 4.60 -12.84 -7.87
CA VAL A 89 5.05 -11.46 -8.00
C VAL A 89 6.57 -11.40 -7.83
N GLU A 90 7.17 -10.38 -8.40
CA GLU A 90 8.55 -9.97 -8.14
C GLU A 90 8.52 -8.62 -7.46
N ASN A 91 8.96 -8.60 -6.20
CA ASN A 91 8.87 -7.43 -5.36
C ASN A 91 10.18 -7.14 -4.64
N PHE A 92 10.33 -5.89 -4.20
CA PHE A 92 11.31 -5.48 -3.21
C PHE A 92 10.56 -5.01 -1.96
N ILE A 93 10.71 -5.74 -0.85
CA ILE A 93 9.98 -5.49 0.41
C ILE A 93 10.94 -5.06 1.50
N GLY A 94 10.54 -4.05 2.27
CA GLY A 94 11.39 -3.46 3.29
C GLY A 94 10.72 -2.32 4.01
N VAL A 95 11.53 -1.32 4.39
CA VAL A 95 11.08 -0.09 5.04
C VAL A 95 11.62 1.14 4.33
N VAL A 96 10.83 2.21 4.32
CA VAL A 96 11.25 3.54 3.87
C VAL A 96 12.24 4.12 4.87
N VAL A 97 13.38 4.57 4.37
CA VAL A 97 14.45 5.20 5.15
C VAL A 97 14.73 6.60 4.65
N GLY A 98 15.19 7.46 5.56
CA GLY A 98 15.76 8.76 5.20
C GLY A 98 17.21 8.63 4.71
N ASP A 99 17.93 9.75 4.77
CA ASP A 99 19.37 9.79 4.44
C ASP A 99 20.24 9.09 5.50
N ASP A 100 19.72 8.97 6.72
CA ASP A 100 20.41 8.31 7.83
C ASP A 100 20.27 6.78 7.74
N PRO A 101 21.38 6.02 7.95
CA PRO A 101 21.36 4.57 7.83
C PRO A 101 20.55 3.91 8.97
N ILE A 102 19.96 2.75 8.68
CA ILE A 102 19.42 1.86 9.72
C ILE A 102 20.59 1.29 10.54
N HIS A 103 20.54 1.44 11.87
CA HIS A 103 21.63 1.00 12.75
C HIS A 103 21.85 -0.51 12.72
N LYS A 104 20.76 -1.28 12.59
CA LYS A 104 20.78 -2.75 12.56
C LYS A 104 20.01 -3.28 11.35
N MET A 105 20.66 -3.21 10.20
CA MET A 105 20.13 -3.80 8.97
C MET A 105 20.00 -5.33 9.11
N PRO A 106 18.84 -5.93 8.76
CA PRO A 106 18.73 -7.38 8.67
C PRO A 106 19.70 -7.99 7.65
N GLU A 107 20.04 -9.26 7.82
CA GLU A 107 20.93 -9.96 6.87
C GLU A 107 20.31 -10.01 5.47
N ASN A 108 21.15 -9.80 4.44
CA ASN A 108 20.77 -9.80 3.02
C ASN A 108 19.78 -8.70 2.60
N TRP A 109 19.68 -7.65 3.41
CA TRP A 109 18.98 -6.43 3.01
C TRP A 109 19.97 -5.44 2.36
N GLU A 110 19.47 -4.69 1.39
CA GLU A 110 20.16 -3.63 0.69
C GLU A 110 19.30 -2.36 0.66
N ILE A 111 19.92 -1.21 0.36
CA ILE A 111 19.19 0.03 0.15
C ILE A 111 19.03 0.24 -1.35
N LYS A 112 17.79 0.41 -1.80
CA LYS A 112 17.45 0.82 -3.17
C LYS A 112 16.74 2.15 -3.18
N SER A 113 17.05 2.93 -4.21
CA SER A 113 16.38 4.19 -4.47
C SER A 113 15.44 4.01 -5.66
N PHE A 114 14.20 4.46 -5.49
CA PHE A 114 13.20 4.49 -6.56
C PHE A 114 12.86 5.94 -6.82
N SER A 115 13.04 6.37 -8.06
CA SER A 115 12.76 7.73 -8.51
C SER A 115 12.04 7.69 -9.84
N SER A 116 11.18 8.68 -10.08
CA SER A 116 10.54 8.89 -11.39
C SER A 116 10.45 10.38 -11.67
N LYS A 117 10.13 10.77 -12.91
CA LYS A 117 9.79 12.17 -13.24
C LYS A 117 8.53 12.63 -12.52
N GLN A 118 7.56 11.73 -12.39
CA GLN A 118 6.29 12.00 -11.77
C GLN A 118 5.76 10.71 -11.12
N SER A 119 4.90 10.85 -10.12
CA SER A 119 4.08 9.74 -9.63
C SER A 119 2.67 10.21 -9.31
N ILE A 120 1.75 9.26 -9.28
CA ILE A 120 0.40 9.47 -8.79
C ILE A 120 0.29 8.64 -7.51
N LYS A 121 -0.02 9.29 -6.39
CA LYS A 121 -0.09 8.66 -5.08
C LYS A 121 -1.50 8.78 -4.53
N GLY A 122 -2.10 7.65 -4.17
CA GLY A 122 -3.36 7.57 -3.44
C GLY A 122 -3.08 7.19 -2.00
N CYS A 123 -3.67 7.89 -1.03
CA CYS A 123 -3.59 7.54 0.38
C CYS A 123 -4.99 7.50 1.01
N ILE A 124 -5.18 6.58 1.96
CA ILE A 124 -6.39 6.49 2.76
C ILE A 124 -6.07 6.10 4.20
N GLU A 125 -6.78 6.73 5.14
CA GLU A 125 -6.74 6.34 6.55
C GLU A 125 -8.09 5.72 6.96
N ALA A 126 -8.20 4.40 6.98
CA ALA A 126 -9.42 3.69 7.34
C ALA A 126 -9.10 2.41 8.11
N ASN A 127 -10.09 1.83 8.79
CA ASN A 127 -9.90 0.51 9.36
C ASN A 127 -9.72 -0.54 8.23
N VAL A 128 -8.86 -1.54 8.45
CA VAL A 128 -8.58 -2.61 7.48
C VAL A 128 -9.86 -3.31 6.95
N LEU A 129 -10.93 -3.38 7.75
CA LEU A 129 -12.20 -3.99 7.32
C LEU A 129 -13.02 -3.13 6.34
N ALA A 130 -12.67 -1.86 6.18
CA ALA A 130 -13.39 -0.89 5.35
C ALA A 130 -12.49 -0.20 4.30
N MET A 131 -11.19 -0.48 4.33
CA MET A 131 -10.21 0.06 3.40
C MET A 131 -10.31 -0.66 2.05
N PRO A 132 -10.15 0.04 0.91
CA PRO A 132 -9.95 -0.60 -0.38
C PRO A 132 -8.69 -1.48 -0.37
N THR A 133 -8.64 -2.47 -1.26
CA THR A 133 -7.42 -3.24 -1.43
C THR A 133 -6.35 -2.42 -2.18
N PRO A 134 -5.06 -2.78 -2.08
CA PRO A 134 -4.03 -2.16 -2.90
C PRO A 134 -4.32 -2.23 -4.41
N ASP A 135 -4.90 -3.34 -4.87
CA ASP A 135 -5.28 -3.53 -6.28
C ASP A 135 -6.40 -2.56 -6.70
N ASP A 136 -7.44 -2.39 -5.86
CA ASP A 136 -8.51 -1.41 -6.12
C ASP A 136 -7.94 0.01 -6.22
N MET A 137 -7.04 0.37 -5.30
CA MET A 137 -6.38 1.67 -5.33
C MET A 137 -5.52 1.84 -6.58
N LEU A 138 -4.75 0.82 -6.98
CA LEU A 138 -3.94 0.86 -8.19
C LEU A 138 -4.79 1.06 -9.45
N GLU A 139 -5.95 0.42 -9.52
CA GLU A 139 -6.92 0.63 -10.61
C GLU A 139 -7.43 2.08 -10.64
N ASP A 140 -7.82 2.63 -9.50
CA ASP A 140 -8.24 4.04 -9.38
C ASP A 140 -7.14 5.01 -9.85
N LEU A 141 -5.88 4.76 -9.46
CA LEU A 141 -4.74 5.59 -9.87
C LEU A 141 -4.48 5.51 -11.38
N ARG A 142 -4.62 4.33 -11.98
CA ARG A 142 -4.49 4.14 -13.44
C ARG A 142 -5.61 4.83 -14.20
N SER A 143 -6.84 4.76 -13.70
CA SER A 143 -7.96 5.52 -14.27
C SER A 143 -7.66 7.01 -14.23
N HIS A 144 -7.22 7.52 -13.07
CA HIS A 144 -6.83 8.92 -12.90
C HIS A 144 -5.71 9.37 -13.85
N ALA A 145 -4.73 8.49 -14.09
CA ALA A 145 -3.63 8.71 -15.04
C ALA A 145 -4.15 8.78 -16.48
N SER A 146 -4.99 7.82 -16.87
CA SER A 146 -5.55 7.72 -18.22
C SER A 146 -6.41 8.93 -18.57
N GLU A 147 -7.25 9.40 -17.64
CA GLU A 147 -8.06 10.63 -17.80
C GLU A 147 -7.21 11.88 -18.09
N ARG A 148 -5.97 11.88 -17.61
CA ARG A 148 -5.01 12.99 -17.73
C ARG A 148 -3.94 12.76 -18.78
N ASN A 149 -4.01 11.64 -19.53
CA ASN A 149 -3.00 11.23 -20.51
C ASN A 149 -1.58 11.11 -19.91
N ILE A 150 -1.48 10.70 -18.65
CA ILE A 150 -0.21 10.42 -17.97
C ILE A 150 0.20 8.98 -18.28
N GLN A 151 1.41 8.79 -18.81
CA GLN A 151 1.95 7.46 -19.06
C GLN A 151 2.53 6.87 -17.77
N THR A 152 2.07 5.68 -17.41
CA THR A 152 2.42 5.02 -16.16
C THR A 152 3.38 3.86 -16.41
N ASP A 153 4.31 3.64 -15.49
CA ASP A 153 5.14 2.44 -15.45
C ASP A 153 4.31 1.25 -14.93
N SER A 154 4.83 0.05 -15.16
CA SER A 154 4.47 -1.18 -14.48
C SER A 154 4.85 -1.19 -12.99
N VAL A 155 5.85 -0.39 -12.60
CA VAL A 155 6.33 -0.30 -11.22
C VAL A 155 5.40 0.55 -10.35
N PHE A 156 5.00 -0.01 -9.21
CA PHE A 156 4.24 0.71 -8.19
C PHE A 156 4.71 0.34 -6.79
N ILE A 157 4.42 1.21 -5.83
CA ILE A 157 4.86 1.07 -4.44
C ILE A 157 3.66 1.12 -3.52
N GLU A 158 3.50 0.08 -2.70
CA GLU A 158 2.61 0.10 -1.55
C GLU A 158 3.35 0.59 -0.31
N TYR A 159 2.71 1.45 0.46
CA TYR A 159 3.19 1.91 1.76
C TYR A 159 2.18 1.60 2.84
N TYR A 160 2.68 1.25 4.01
CA TYR A 160 1.90 1.07 5.24
C TYR A 160 2.46 1.98 6.34
N PRO A 161 2.16 3.30 6.31
CA PRO A 161 2.76 4.28 7.23
C PRO A 161 2.25 4.14 8.67
N GLY A 162 1.13 3.44 8.86
CA GLY A 162 0.52 3.23 10.16
C GLY A 162 -0.51 2.09 10.14
N PRO A 163 -1.06 1.72 11.31
CA PRO A 163 -1.93 0.54 11.44
C PRO A 163 -3.26 0.64 10.69
N ASN A 164 -3.69 1.85 10.32
CA ASN A 164 -4.93 2.13 9.60
C ASN A 164 -4.67 3.01 8.36
N GLN A 165 -3.44 3.02 7.84
CA GLN A 165 -3.06 3.83 6.70
C GLN A 165 -2.49 2.96 5.58
N LEU A 166 -2.98 3.17 4.37
CA LEU A 166 -2.48 2.57 3.15
C LEU A 166 -2.26 3.67 2.13
N CYS A 167 -1.11 3.62 1.47
CA CYS A 167 -0.90 4.39 0.26
C CYS A 167 -0.41 3.49 -0.86
N VAL A 168 -0.84 3.80 -2.08
CA VAL A 168 -0.31 3.21 -3.31
C VAL A 168 0.25 4.35 -4.15
N GLU A 169 1.43 4.16 -4.72
CA GLU A 169 2.09 5.13 -5.57
C GLU A 169 2.47 4.48 -6.89
N LEU A 170 1.86 4.98 -7.96
CA LEU A 170 2.11 4.56 -9.33
C LEU A 170 3.18 5.47 -9.94
N LEU A 171 4.30 4.88 -10.35
CA LEU A 171 5.38 5.63 -10.99
C LEU A 171 5.05 5.88 -12.45
N THR A 172 5.53 7.00 -13.01
CA THR A 172 5.41 7.26 -14.46
C THR A 172 6.64 6.78 -15.20
N THR A 173 6.49 6.46 -16.48
CA THR A 173 7.64 6.21 -17.37
C THR A 173 8.45 7.49 -17.58
N GLU A 174 9.76 7.35 -17.78
CA GLU A 174 10.65 8.48 -18.15
C GLU A 174 10.28 9.13 -19.48
#